data_AF-A0A498PYJ2-F1
#
_entry.id   AF-A0A498PYJ2-F1
#
_cell.length_a   1.000
_cell.length_b   1.000
_cell.length_c   1.000
_cell.angle_alpha   90.00
_cell.angle_beta   90.00
_cell.angle_gamma   90.00
#
_symmetry.space_group_name_H-M   'P 1'
#
loop_
_entity.id
_entity.type
_entity.pdbx_description
1 polymer ?
#
loop_
_entity_poly.entity_id
_entity_poly.type
_entity_poly.pdbx_seq_one_letter_code
_entity_poly.pdbx_strand_id
1 'polypeptide(L)'
;MFRDSASVERMIAKYRDPIFRFINREITAPEFQSLYFMVFKNDGDQVPGTEFKILDRLFADVDDYTADPGLRERAGGLDDEQLRTCAREAYRKLYEV
;
A
#
# COMPACT_ATOMS: atom_id res chain seq x y z
N MET A 1 1.12 7.97 -25.56
CA MET A 1 0.47 8.29 -24.28
C MET A 1 1.48 9.09 -23.47
N PHE A 2 1.27 10.40 -23.30
CA PHE A 2 2.15 11.22 -22.47
C PHE A 2 1.88 10.86 -21.02
N ARG A 3 2.88 10.30 -20.35
CA ARG A 3 2.84 10.13 -18.90
C ARG A 3 2.83 11.53 -18.30
N ASP A 4 1.77 11.90 -17.62
CA ASP A 4 1.77 13.14 -16.83
C ASP A 4 2.63 12.89 -15.58
N SER A 5 3.93 13.11 -15.72
CA SER A 5 4.91 12.88 -14.65
C SER A 5 4.55 13.66 -13.38
N ALA A 6 3.98 14.86 -13.50
CA ALA A 6 3.58 15.65 -12.35
C ALA A 6 2.40 15.02 -11.59
N SER A 7 1.42 14.45 -12.31
CA SER A 7 0.31 13.73 -11.68
C SER A 7 0.77 12.41 -11.05
N VAL A 8 1.69 11.69 -11.69
CA VAL A 8 2.30 10.49 -11.10
C VAL A 8 3.06 10.84 -9.81
N GLU A 9 3.85 11.91 -9.81
CA GLU A 9 4.59 12.37 -8.63
C GLU A 9 3.65 12.74 -7.47
N ARG A 10 2.57 13.49 -7.74
CA ARG A 10 1.57 13.85 -6.72
C ARG A 10 0.85 12.63 -6.16
N MET A 11 0.51 11.65 -7.00
CA MET A 11 -0.08 10.38 -6.57
C MET A 11 0.88 9.64 -5.63
N ILE A 12 2.09 9.29 -6.08
CA ILE A 12 3.00 8.45 -5.28
C ILE A 12 3.49 9.15 -4.01
N ALA A 13 3.54 10.48 -3.97
CA ALA A 13 3.95 11.22 -2.79
C ALA A 13 3.05 10.95 -1.57
N LYS A 14 1.74 10.77 -1.79
CA LYS A 14 0.75 10.55 -0.72
C LYS A 14 0.92 9.23 0.02
N TYR A 15 1.45 8.22 -0.67
CA TYR A 15 1.63 6.87 -0.11
C TYR A 15 3.00 6.69 0.56
N ARG A 16 3.94 7.61 0.34
CA ARG A 16 5.32 7.46 0.81
C ARG A 16 5.39 7.34 2.33
N ASP A 17 4.73 8.26 3.05
CA ASP A 17 4.77 8.29 4.52
C ASP A 17 4.06 7.06 5.15
N PRO A 18 2.81 6.73 4.82
CA PRO A 18 2.15 5.56 5.39
C PRO A 18 2.91 4.25 5.16
N ILE A 19 3.41 4.03 3.93
CA ILE A 19 4.18 2.82 3.60
C ILE A 19 5.52 2.80 4.35
N PHE A 20 6.24 3.92 4.40
CA PHE A 20 7.53 4.01 5.09
C PHE A 20 7.40 3.76 6.60
N ARG A 21 6.45 4.46 7.26
CA ARG A 21 6.17 4.28 8.68
C ARG A 21 5.75 2.85 8.99
N PHE A 22 4.94 2.26 8.11
CA PHE A 22 4.59 0.85 8.23
C PHE A 22 5.85 0.01 8.15
N ILE A 23 6.63 0.02 7.06
CA ILE A 23 7.83 -0.84 6.90
C ILE A 23 8.81 -0.75 8.09
N ASN A 24 8.99 0.44 8.67
CA ASN A 24 9.88 0.70 9.81
C ASN A 24 9.29 0.32 11.18
N ARG A 25 8.11 -0.30 11.22
CA ARG A 25 7.39 -0.71 12.45
C ARG A 25 6.97 0.47 13.33
N GLU A 26 6.81 1.66 12.75
CA GLU A 26 6.32 2.85 13.47
C GLU A 26 4.80 2.85 13.63
N ILE A 27 4.10 2.10 12.77
CA ILE A 27 2.67 1.82 12.87
C ILE A 27 2.40 0.33 12.71
N THR A 28 1.30 -0.13 13.31
CA THR A 28 0.81 -1.51 13.25
C THR A 28 0.13 -1.81 11.91
N ALA A 29 -0.09 -3.10 11.60
CA ALA A 29 -0.78 -3.50 10.36
C ALA A 29 -2.24 -3.00 10.28
N PRO A 30 -3.06 -3.02 11.36
CA PRO A 30 -4.41 -2.43 11.33
C PRO A 30 -4.41 -0.91 11.10
N GLU A 31 -3.46 -0.19 11.71
CA GLU A 31 -3.31 1.25 11.50
C GLU A 31 -2.91 1.54 10.04
N PHE A 32 -1.96 0.78 9.50
CA PHE A 32 -1.56 0.89 8.10
C PHE A 32 -2.72 0.60 7.15
N GLN A 33 -3.51 -0.47 7.37
CA GLN A 33 -4.68 -0.78 6.55
C GLN A 33 -5.67 0.39 6.52
N SER A 34 -5.99 0.94 7.69
CA SER A 34 -6.93 2.06 7.81
C SER A 34 -6.42 3.31 7.09
N LEU A 35 -5.14 3.66 7.29
CA LEU A 35 -4.51 4.81 6.63
C LEU A 35 -4.43 4.63 5.11
N TYR A 36 -4.05 3.43 4.66
CA TYR A 36 -3.92 3.13 3.23
C TYR A 36 -5.27 3.22 2.52
N PHE A 37 -6.33 2.65 3.08
CA PHE A 37 -7.69 2.77 2.55
C PHE A 37 -8.16 4.22 2.49
N MET A 38 -7.88 5.01 3.53
CA MET A 38 -8.23 6.42 3.55
C MET A 38 -7.52 7.19 2.44
N VAL A 39 -6.20 6.99 2.27
CA VAL A 39 -5.45 7.65 1.19
C VAL A 39 -5.97 7.20 -0.17
N PHE A 40 -6.06 5.89 -0.41
CA PHE A 40 -6.41 5.33 -1.71
C PHE A 40 -7.81 5.75 -2.18
N LYS A 41 -8.82 5.75 -1.29
CA LYS A 41 -10.20 6.11 -1.65
C LYS A 41 -10.42 7.61 -1.88
N ASN A 42 -9.56 8.46 -1.33
CA ASN A 42 -9.67 9.92 -1.44
C ASN A 42 -8.61 10.53 -2.38
N ASP A 43 -7.83 9.71 -3.07
CA ASP A 43 -6.76 10.17 -3.95
C ASP A 43 -7.30 10.59 -5.32
N GLY A 44 -7.60 11.89 -5.46
CA GLY A 44 -8.01 12.49 -6.74
C GLY A 44 -6.89 12.66 -7.78
N ASP A 45 -5.64 12.31 -7.46
CA ASP A 45 -4.51 12.38 -8.40
C ASP A 45 -4.19 11.00 -9.03
N GLN A 46 -5.01 9.97 -8.77
CA GLN A 46 -4.80 8.64 -9.35
C GLN A 46 -4.83 8.69 -10.88
N VAL A 47 -3.71 8.31 -11.49
CA VAL A 47 -3.55 8.23 -12.94
C VAL A 47 -3.12 6.83 -13.36
N PRO A 48 -3.73 6.23 -14.40
CA PRO A 48 -3.34 4.91 -14.87
C PRO A 48 -1.86 4.86 -15.26
N GLY A 49 -1.13 3.85 -14.79
CA GLY A 49 0.30 3.72 -15.03
C GLY A 49 0.94 2.60 -14.23
N THR A 50 2.25 2.42 -14.40
CA THR A 50 3.03 1.41 -13.67
C THR A 50 2.97 1.65 -12.15
N GLU A 51 3.08 2.91 -11.72
CA GLU A 51 3.01 3.30 -10.31
C GLU A 51 1.65 2.98 -9.71
N PHE A 52 0.57 3.34 -10.42
CA PHE A 52 -0.78 3.03 -9.97
C PHE A 52 -1.00 1.52 -9.86
N LYS A 53 -0.50 0.72 -10.81
CA LYS A 53 -0.58 -0.76 -10.71
C LYS A 53 0.14 -1.31 -9.48
N ILE A 54 1.24 -0.68 -9.05
CA ILE A 54 1.93 -1.08 -7.81
C ILE A 54 1.07 -0.73 -6.59
N LEU A 55 0.49 0.48 -6.56
CA LEU A 55 -0.39 0.92 -5.48
C LEU A 55 -1.69 0.11 -5.41
N ASP A 56 -2.27 -0.23 -6.54
CA ASP A 56 -3.47 -1.06 -6.68
C ASP A 56 -3.20 -2.51 -6.25
N ARG A 57 -2.03 -3.05 -6.61
CA ARG A 57 -1.61 -4.36 -6.10
C ARG A 57 -1.45 -4.35 -4.58
N LEU A 58 -0.80 -3.33 -4.03
CA LEU A 58 -0.66 -3.18 -2.58
C LEU A 58 -2.02 -2.96 -1.90
N PHE A 59 -2.98 -2.28 -2.56
CA PHE A 59 -4.36 -2.18 -2.05
C PHE A 59 -4.98 -3.57 -1.90
N ALA A 60 -4.83 -4.45 -2.89
CA ALA A 60 -5.32 -5.82 -2.81
C ALA A 60 -4.64 -6.62 -1.69
N ASP A 61 -3.33 -6.45 -1.48
CA ASP A 61 -2.62 -7.09 -0.38
C ASP A 61 -3.09 -6.54 1.00
N VAL A 62 -3.41 -5.24 1.08
CA VAL A 62 -4.00 -4.60 2.28
C VAL A 62 -5.44 -5.06 2.53
N ASP A 63 -6.22 -5.34 1.49
CA ASP A 63 -7.57 -5.90 1.59
C ASP A 63 -7.56 -7.37 2.03
N ASP A 64 -6.54 -8.13 1.62
CA ASP A 64 -6.32 -9.52 2.03
C ASP A 64 -5.77 -9.65 3.47
N TYR A 65 -5.32 -8.56 4.10
CA TYR A 65 -4.85 -8.59 5.48
C TYR A 65 -5.96 -8.93 6.48
N THR A 66 -5.69 -9.92 7.33
CA THR A 66 -6.60 -10.35 8.39
C THR A 66 -5.89 -10.30 9.75
N ALA A 67 -6.28 -9.35 10.61
CA ALA A 67 -5.65 -9.13 11.91
C ALA A 67 -5.90 -10.26 12.92
N ASP A 68 -7.11 -10.82 12.92
CA ASP A 68 -7.52 -11.88 13.85
C ASP A 68 -6.91 -13.22 13.42
N PRO A 69 -6.04 -13.86 14.23
CA PRO A 69 -5.39 -15.10 13.84
C PRO A 69 -6.35 -16.27 13.62
N GLY A 70 -7.45 -16.34 14.39
CA GLY A 70 -8.44 -17.40 14.27
C GLY A 70 -9.30 -17.25 13.03
N LEU A 71 -9.63 -16.01 12.64
CA LEU A 71 -10.26 -15.72 11.36
C LEU A 71 -9.32 -16.02 10.21
N ARG A 72 -8.04 -15.62 10.31
CA ARG A 72 -7.03 -15.85 9.28
C ARG A 72 -6.78 -17.34 9.04
N GLU A 73 -6.73 -18.15 10.10
CA GLU A 73 -6.60 -19.61 9.97
C GLU A 73 -7.77 -20.24 9.18
N ARG A 74 -8.98 -19.68 9.32
CA ARG A 74 -10.21 -20.22 8.72
C ARG A 74 -10.51 -19.68 7.33
N ALA A 75 -10.23 -18.40 7.10
CA ALA A 75 -10.61 -17.66 5.89
C ALA A 75 -9.41 -17.33 4.99
N GLY A 76 -8.19 -17.50 5.50
CA GLY A 76 -6.97 -17.05 4.83
C GLY A 76 -6.66 -15.58 5.10
N GLY A 77 -5.76 -15.03 4.29
CA GLY A 77 -5.33 -13.64 4.37
C GLY A 77 -3.92 -13.47 4.92
N LEU A 78 -3.40 -12.26 4.77
CA LEU A 78 -2.04 -11.92 5.19
C LEU A 78 -1.98 -11.66 6.70
N ASP A 79 -0.87 -12.08 7.29
CA ASP A 79 -0.44 -11.58 8.60
C ASP A 79 0.34 -10.26 8.51
N ASP A 80 0.67 -9.71 9.68
CA ASP A 80 1.38 -8.45 9.82
C ASP A 80 2.74 -8.43 9.10
N GLU A 81 3.49 -9.54 9.13
CA GLU A 81 4.83 -9.62 8.53
C GLU A 81 4.77 -9.89 7.03
N GLN A 82 3.78 -10.67 6.58
CA GLN A 82 3.49 -10.87 5.16
C GLN A 82 3.04 -9.56 4.51
N LEU A 83 2.11 -8.82 5.13
CA LEU A 83 1.68 -7.51 4.65
C LEU A 83 2.87 -6.52 4.60
N ARG A 84 3.73 -6.56 5.63
CA ARG A 84 4.95 -5.73 5.69
C ARG A 84 5.96 -6.08 4.60
N THR A 85 6.03 -7.34 4.20
CA THR A 85 6.84 -7.78 3.06
C THR A 85 6.30 -7.21 1.76
N CYS A 86 4.99 -7.31 1.51
CA CYS A 86 4.33 -6.70 0.35
C CYS A 86 4.55 -5.18 0.29
N ALA A 87 4.37 -4.49 1.42
CA ALA A 87 4.60 -3.04 1.53
C ALA A 87 6.06 -2.67 1.20
N ARG A 88 7.04 -3.47 1.65
CA ARG A 88 8.46 -3.26 1.33
C ARG A 88 8.75 -3.42 -0.15
N GLU A 89 8.16 -4.43 -0.79
CA GLU A 89 8.31 -4.61 -2.24
C GLU A 89 7.70 -3.46 -3.03
N ALA A 90 6.52 -2.99 -2.64
CA ALA A 90 5.87 -1.84 -3.26
C ALA A 90 6.72 -0.57 -3.10
N TYR A 91 7.25 -0.32 -1.90
CA TYR A 91 8.12 0.83 -1.64
C TYR A 91 9.37 0.81 -2.52
N ARG A 92 10.02 -0.35 -2.65
CA ARG A 92 11.17 -0.53 -3.54
C ARG A 92 10.81 -0.19 -4.98
N LYS A 93 9.74 -0.78 -5.52
CA LYS A 93 9.31 -0.55 -6.90
C LYS A 93 8.93 0.91 -7.19
N LEU A 94 8.51 1.68 -6.18
CA LEU A 94 8.08 3.07 -6.33
C LEU A 94 9.21 4.08 -6.11
N TYR A 95 10.19 3.79 -5.25
CA TYR A 95 11.13 4.81 -4.76
C TYR A 95 12.61 4.40 -4.77
N GLU A 96 12.92 3.10 -4.87
CA GLU A 96 14.30 2.61 -4.98
C GLU A 96 14.54 2.23 -6.44
N VAL A 97 15.41 2.99 -7.11
CA VAL A 97 15.82 2.78 -8.51
C VAL A 97 17.16 2.05 -8.54
#